data_AF-A0A662L1S4-F1
#
_entry.id   AF-A0A662L1S4-F1
#
_cell.length_a   1.000
_cell.length_b   1.000
_cell.length_c   1.000
_cell.angle_alpha   90.00
_cell.angle_beta   90.00
_cell.angle_gamma   90.00
#
_symmetry.space_group_name_H-M   'P 1'
#
loop_
_entity.id
_entity.type
_entity.pdbx_description
1 polymer ?
#
loop_
_entity_poly.entity_id
_entity_poly.type
_entity_poly.pdbx_seq_one_letter_code
_entity_poly.pdbx_strand_id
1 'polypeptide(L)' 'MVSLEDAVIARYEKKGMHFEILVDPEAAEDFLEGKEINLVDNLATDLVFKDANKGTKASEES' A
#
# COMPACT_ATOMS: atom_id res chain seq x y z
N MET A 1 7.51 9.84 4.05
CA MET A 1 6.20 9.63 4.71
C MET A 1 5.19 10.60 4.11
N VAL A 2 4.28 10.06 3.30
CA VAL A 2 3.20 10.78 2.61
C VAL A 2 1.96 10.89 3.52
N SER A 3 1.15 11.92 3.33
CA SER A 3 -0.13 12.08 4.02
C SER A 3 -1.18 11.09 3.50
N LEU A 4 -2.15 10.70 4.34
CA LEU A 4 -3.23 9.80 3.94
C LEU A 4 -4.08 10.35 2.77
N GLU A 5 -4.19 11.67 2.65
CA GLU A 5 -4.96 12.34 1.60
C GLU A 5 -4.29 12.28 0.22
N ASP A 6 -2.95 12.21 0.19
CA ASP A 6 -2.14 12.21 -1.05
C ASP A 6 -1.71 10.80 -1.45
N ALA A 7 -1.89 9.82 -0.56
CA ALA A 7 -1.50 8.44 -0.80
C ALA A 7 -2.45 7.73 -1.78
N VAL A 8 -1.89 6.87 -2.63
CA VAL A 8 -2.62 6.02 -3.56
C VAL A 8 -2.73 4.58 -3.05
N ILE A 9 -3.77 3.88 -3.48
CA ILE A 9 -3.99 2.48 -3.13
C ILE A 9 -3.23 1.59 -4.11
N ALA A 10 -2.20 0.90 -3.62
CA ALA A 10 -1.62 -0.24 -4.33
C ALA A 10 -2.33 -1.52 -3.88
N ARG A 11 -2.92 -2.25 -4.84
CA ARG A 11 -3.70 -3.46 -4.59
C ARG A 11 -3.01 -4.70 -5.14
N TYR A 12 -2.98 -5.75 -4.33
CA TYR A 12 -2.58 -7.10 -4.70
C TYR A 12 -3.71 -8.09 -4.43
N GLU A 13 -4.01 -8.95 -5.41
CA GLU A 13 -5.02 -9.99 -5.29
C GLU A 13 -4.41 -11.38 -5.41
N LYS A 14 -4.72 -12.25 -4.45
CA LYS A 14 -4.26 -13.65 -4.46
C LYS A 14 -5.26 -14.56 -3.78
N LYS A 15 -5.61 -15.68 -4.43
CA LYS A 15 -6.53 -16.71 -3.89
C LYS A 15 -7.88 -16.12 -3.40
N GLY A 16 -8.40 -15.11 -4.09
CA GLY A 16 -9.66 -14.44 -3.72
C GLY A 16 -9.57 -13.49 -2.52
N MET A 17 -8.35 -13.19 -2.05
CA MET A 17 -8.09 -12.19 -1.01
C MET A 17 -7.49 -10.94 -1.62
N HIS A 18 -7.94 -9.77 -1.14
CA HIS A 18 -7.41 -8.46 -1.52
C HIS A 18 -6.49 -7.96 -0.41
N PHE A 19 -5.35 -7.42 -0.80
CA PHE A 19 -4.39 -6.76 0.06
C PHE A 19 -4.10 -5.39 -0.51
N GLU A 20 -4.27 -4.36 0.29
CA GLU A 20 -4.17 -2.96 -0.09
C GLU A 20 -3.21 -2.25 0.86
N ILE A 21 -2.33 -1.42 0.29
CA ILE A 21 -1.45 -0.52 1.04
C ILE A 21 -1.65 0.90 0.53
N LEU A 22 -1.36 1.87 1.41
CA LEU A 22 -1.35 3.29 1.07
C LEU A 22 0.10 3.72 0.88
N VAL A 23 0.44 4.10 -0.34
CA VAL A 23 1.81 4.43 -0.75
C VAL A 23 1.83 5.79 -1.45
N ASP A 24 2.96 6.47 -1.35
CA ASP A 24 3.22 7.66 -2.15
C ASP A 24 3.17 7.35 -3.66
N PRO A 25 2.47 8.16 -4.48
CA PRO A 25 2.33 7.91 -5.91
C PRO A 25 3.65 7.96 -6.67
N GLU A 26 4.57 8.86 -6.31
CA GLU A 26 5.89 9.00 -6.95
C GLU A 26 6.76 7.79 -6.60
N ALA A 27 6.74 7.37 -5.33
CA ALA A 27 7.43 6.15 -4.92
C ALA A 27 6.86 4.90 -5.64
N ALA A 28 5.54 4.81 -5.81
CA ALA A 28 4.94 3.70 -6.53
C ALA A 28 5.39 3.66 -8.01
N GLU A 29 5.47 4.82 -8.67
CA GLU A 29 5.96 4.94 -10.04
C GLU A 29 7.44 4.54 -10.13
N ASP A 30 8.30 5.10 -9.28
CA ASP A 30 9.73 4.80 -9.23
C ASP A 30 10.00 3.29 -9.05
N PHE A 31 9.24 2.64 -8.18
CA PHE A 31 9.32 1.20 -7.96
C PHE A 31 8.96 0.40 -9.22
N LEU A 32 7.91 0.81 -9.94
CA LEU A 32 7.48 0.17 -11.19
C LEU A 32 8.48 0.39 -12.33
N GLU A 33 9.19 1.52 -12.35
CA GLU A 33 10.28 1.79 -13.28
C GLU A 33 11.55 0.98 -12.96
N GLY A 34 11.57 0.23 -11.86
CA GLY A 34 12.70 -0.59 -11.44
C GLY A 34 13.82 0.19 -10.76
N LYS A 35 13.53 1.41 -10.27
CA LYS A 35 14.47 2.18 -9.46
C LYS A 35 14.60 1.53 -8.08
N GLU A 36 15.79 1.66 -7.50
CA GLU A 36 16.06 1.15 -6.16
C GLU A 36 15.54 2.16 -5.13
N ILE A 37 14.32 1.91 -4.62
CA ILE A 37 13.68 2.75 -3.61
C ILE A 37 13.23 1.92 -2.41
N ASN A 38 13.17 2.55 -1.23
CA ASN A 38 12.58 1.92 -0.05
C ASN A 38 11.09 2.23 0.03
N LEU A 39 10.24 1.29 -0.39
CA LEU A 39 8.78 1.45 -0.31
C LEU A 39 8.29 1.61 1.13
N VAL A 40 8.96 1.01 2.12
CA VAL A 40 8.55 1.05 3.54
C VAL A 40 8.57 2.48 4.08
N ASP A 41 9.57 3.27 3.70
CA ASP A 41 9.69 4.69 4.11
C ASP A 41 8.67 5.62 3.41
N ASN A 42 8.02 5.10 2.37
CA ASN A 42 7.05 5.81 1.53
C ASN A 42 5.61 5.31 1.69
N LEU A 43 5.35 4.49 2.71
CA LEU A 43 3.99 4.16 3.12
C LEU A 43 3.38 5.32 3.91
N ALA A 44 2.08 5.53 3.72
CA ALA A 44 1.31 6.43 4.57
C ALA A 44 1.06 5.82 5.96
N THR A 45 1.09 4.49 6.05
CA THR A 45 0.87 3.72 7.28
C THR A 45 1.46 2.31 7.14
N ASP A 46 1.91 1.74 8.26
CA ASP A 46 2.48 0.38 8.33
C ASP A 46 1.41 -0.73 8.33
N LEU A 47 0.22 -0.44 7.80
CA LEU A 47 -0.94 -1.34 7.83
C LEU A 47 -1.25 -1.89 6.44
N VAL A 48 -1.65 -3.16 6.41
CA VAL A 48 -2.23 -3.80 5.23
C VAL A 48 -3.75 -3.87 5.40
N PHE A 49 -4.47 -3.42 4.38
CA PHE A 49 -5.93 -3.39 4.35
C PHE A 49 -6.48 -4.48 3.45
N LYS A 50 -7.69 -4.93 3.75
CA LYS A 50 -8.54 -5.63 2.77
C LYS A 50 -9.28 -4.63 1.88
N ASP A 51 -9.63 -3.48 2.46
CA ASP A 51 -10.29 -2.35 1.80
C ASP A 51 -9.88 -1.06 2.55
N ALA A 52 -8.93 -0.33 1.98
CA ALA A 52 -8.34 0.88 2.57
C ALA A 52 -9.35 2.03 2.64
N ASN A 53 -10.25 2.16 1.66
CA ASN A 53 -11.31 3.17 1.66
C ASN A 53 -12.29 2.98 2.83
N LYS A 54 -12.53 1.73 3.23
CA LYS A 54 -13.36 1.41 4.41
C LYS A 54 -12.57 1.29 5.70
N GLY A 55 -11.24 1.47 5.67
CA GLY A 55 -10.36 1.24 6.82
C GLY A 55 -10.38 -0.21 7.34
N THR A 56 -10.80 -1.18 6.51
CA THR A 56 -10.90 -2.59 6.92
C THR A 56 -9.53 -3.23 6.82
N LYS A 57 -8.92 -3.55 7.95
CA LYS A 57 -7.60 -4.20 8.02
C LYS A 57 -7.68 -5.63 7.51
N ALA A 58 -6.63 -6.08 6.83
CA ALA A 58 -6.45 -7.50 6.54
C ALA A 58 -6.24 -8.25 7.86
N SER A 59 -6.77 -9.48 7.96
CA SER A 59 -6.53 -10.31 9.13
C SER A 59 -5.07 -10.74 9.14
N GLU A 60 -4.39 -10.59 10.26
CA GLU A 60 -3.12 -11.26 10.55
C GLU A 60 -3.44 -12.73 10.82
N GLU A 61 -3.76 -13.50 9.78
CA GLU A 61 -3.96 -14.94 9.94
C GLU A 61 -2.58 -15.55 10.28
N SER A 62 -2.49 -16.15 11.47
CA SER A 62 -1.30 -16.81 12.03
C SER A 62 -1.10 -18.21 11.46
#